data_AF-A0A814MS47-F1
#
_entry.id   AF-A0A814MS47-F1
#
_cell.length_a   1.000
_cell.length_b   1.000
_cell.length_c   1.000
_cell.angle_alpha   90.00
_cell.angle_beta   90.00
_cell.angle_gamma   90.00
#
_symmetry.space_group_name_H-M   'P 1'
#
loop_
_entity.id
_entity.type
_entity.pdbx_description
1 polymer ?
#
loop_
_entity_poly.entity_id
_entity_poly.type
_entity_poly.pdbx_seq_one_letter_code
_entity_poly.pdbx_strand_id
1 'polypeptide(L)'
;MRLLQWSMSRHALDSVYKTYIMTNINYASEIYSITTQVNIKKLERVQYQIALTVSGAMQGSAADKVIRNLGWLTFSQIFYTNRMYKLSLLYPDPADSTQYLSLTYRQLNRITNYLSSKLSNHFVSLPTTTVVCILGNSDVRYLLMIYSLLKIKNIIVFPLSINNSKGAYEHLLNVTCATHLFTTEEYYDRIQDINYALKVIKFDLEFNISDFSTIGNDETILDHKDYVDDSHDELDRIKIILHSSGTTSYPKPIRLTNRGLLSMYHLMININDQYYTENDTTLTWGSLFHILALGTSINTWQAGGAYALPLTKLYPPTPSELLANIKVDKPSKITKLVCVPTLLEQLINEMRQQTNDGEIDFKPLKRLLFVSYAGAPCPDELCRLLVKNDIRLISTYGSTGKLSFSEHIMFTSNFMLFQLN
;
A
#
# COMPACT_ATOMS: atom_id res chain seq x y z
N MET A 1 -24.32 -31.50 -13.13
CA MET A 1 -24.47 -31.74 -11.68
C MET A 1 -25.89 -32.08 -11.25
N ARG A 2 -26.92 -31.26 -11.50
CA ARG A 2 -28.30 -31.57 -11.11
C ARG A 2 -28.82 -32.94 -11.60
N LEU A 3 -28.44 -33.37 -12.80
CA LEU A 3 -28.80 -34.71 -13.30
C LEU A 3 -27.98 -35.82 -12.61
N LEU A 4 -26.71 -35.55 -12.34
CA LEU A 4 -25.78 -36.50 -11.71
C LEU A 4 -26.13 -36.78 -10.24
N GLN A 5 -26.88 -35.90 -9.57
CA GLN A 5 -27.23 -36.06 -8.16
C GLN A 5 -28.08 -37.33 -7.89
N TRP A 6 -28.78 -37.81 -8.92
CA TRP A 6 -29.63 -38.99 -8.84
C TRP A 6 -28.88 -40.30 -9.09
N SER A 7 -27.64 -40.22 -9.58
CA SER A 7 -26.85 -41.37 -10.01
C SER A 7 -25.47 -41.46 -9.33
N MET A 8 -25.09 -40.48 -8.52
CA MET A 8 -23.77 -40.38 -7.89
C MET A 8 -23.88 -40.10 -6.40
N SER A 9 -22.94 -40.64 -5.61
CA SER A 9 -22.83 -40.34 -4.19
C SER A 9 -22.41 -38.88 -3.96
N ARG A 10 -22.70 -38.35 -2.77
CA ARG A 10 -22.27 -37.01 -2.35
C ARG A 10 -20.77 -36.80 -2.50
N HIS A 11 -19.96 -37.80 -2.13
CA HIS A 11 -18.51 -37.73 -2.29
C HIS A 11 -18.10 -37.63 -3.77
N ALA A 12 -18.74 -38.42 -4.65
CA ALA A 12 -18.42 -38.38 -6.07
C ALA A 12 -18.83 -37.03 -6.72
N LEU A 13 -19.95 -36.46 -6.30
CA LEU A 13 -20.37 -35.11 -6.73
C LEU A 13 -19.43 -34.01 -6.23
N ASP A 14 -18.93 -34.13 -4.99
CA ASP A 14 -17.92 -33.24 -4.42
C ASP A 14 -16.60 -33.30 -5.21
N SER A 15 -16.13 -34.50 -5.56
CA SER A 15 -14.95 -34.67 -6.41
C SER A 15 -15.14 -34.06 -7.80
N VAL A 16 -16.30 -34.24 -8.44
CA VAL A 16 -16.61 -33.62 -9.73
C VAL A 16 -16.57 -32.09 -9.64
N TYR A 17 -17.13 -31.51 -8.57
CA TYR A 17 -17.06 -30.08 -8.34
C TYR A 17 -15.60 -29.60 -8.20
N LYS A 18 -14.81 -30.22 -7.31
CA LYS A 18 -13.43 -29.80 -7.03
C LYS A 18 -12.51 -29.91 -8.23
N THR A 19 -12.61 -30.99 -9.01
CA THR A 19 -11.69 -31.26 -10.12
C THR A 19 -12.02 -30.46 -11.38
N TYR A 20 -13.31 -30.30 -11.70
CA TYR A 20 -13.72 -29.72 -12.99
C TYR A 20 -14.35 -28.35 -12.84
N ILE A 21 -15.27 -28.17 -11.90
CA ILE A 21 -16.04 -26.93 -11.82
C ILE A 21 -15.24 -25.84 -11.10
N MET A 22 -14.61 -26.18 -9.97
CA MET A 22 -13.81 -25.24 -9.19
C MET A 22 -12.61 -24.72 -10.00
N THR A 23 -11.97 -25.58 -10.80
CA THR A 23 -10.87 -25.18 -11.70
C THR A 23 -11.34 -24.16 -12.75
N ASN A 24 -12.49 -24.39 -13.38
CA ASN A 24 -13.08 -23.44 -14.33
C ASN A 24 -13.52 -22.14 -13.66
N ILE A 25 -14.06 -22.24 -12.44
CA ILE A 25 -14.42 -21.10 -11.60
C ILE A 25 -13.19 -20.26 -11.24
N ASN A 26 -12.08 -20.89 -10.86
CA ASN A 26 -10.83 -20.22 -10.52
C ASN A 26 -10.23 -19.52 -11.74
N TYR A 27 -10.17 -20.22 -12.88
CA TYR A 27 -9.71 -19.64 -14.14
C TYR A 27 -10.59 -18.46 -14.59
N ALA A 28 -11.91 -18.62 -14.50
CA ALA A 28 -12.84 -17.54 -14.74
C ALA A 28 -12.59 -16.37 -13.78
N SER A 29 -12.32 -16.61 -12.50
CA SER A 29 -12.04 -15.55 -11.52
C SER A 29 -10.79 -14.72 -11.87
N GLU A 30 -9.77 -15.32 -12.47
CA GLU A 30 -8.55 -14.63 -12.93
C GLU A 30 -8.79 -13.80 -14.18
N ILE A 31 -9.57 -14.30 -15.15
CA ILE A 31 -9.94 -13.55 -16.36
C ILE A 31 -10.96 -12.44 -16.06
N TYR A 32 -11.82 -12.68 -15.07
CA TYR A 32 -12.86 -11.75 -14.65
C TYR A 32 -12.42 -10.86 -13.48
N SER A 33 -11.13 -10.76 -13.16
CA SER A 33 -10.66 -9.85 -12.09
C SER A 33 -10.90 -8.35 -12.38
N ILE A 34 -11.38 -8.05 -13.59
CA ILE A 34 -11.85 -6.74 -14.09
C ILE A 34 -13.39 -6.62 -14.09
N THR A 35 -14.14 -7.59 -13.53
CA THR A 35 -15.61 -7.61 -13.65
C THR A 35 -16.36 -6.79 -12.61
N THR A 36 -17.50 -6.28 -13.06
CA THR A 36 -18.52 -5.65 -12.23
C THR A 36 -19.05 -6.62 -11.15
N GLN A 37 -19.47 -6.09 -10.00
CA GLN A 37 -20.10 -6.87 -8.91
C GLN A 37 -21.25 -7.78 -9.38
N VAL A 38 -21.87 -7.46 -10.52
CA VAL A 38 -22.96 -8.23 -11.15
C VAL A 38 -22.49 -9.62 -11.62
N ASN A 39 -21.28 -9.75 -12.16
CA ASN A 39 -20.78 -11.03 -12.67
C ASN A 39 -20.29 -11.94 -11.53
N ILE A 40 -19.71 -11.37 -10.48
CA ILE A 40 -19.35 -12.11 -9.26
C ILE A 40 -20.61 -12.73 -8.63
N LYS A 41 -21.71 -11.96 -8.51
CA LYS A 41 -22.99 -12.48 -8.00
C LYS A 41 -23.55 -13.64 -8.82
N LYS A 42 -23.35 -13.64 -10.15
CA LYS A 42 -23.77 -14.76 -11.01
C LYS A 42 -22.96 -16.02 -10.71
N LEU A 43 -21.64 -15.90 -10.59
CA LEU A 43 -20.75 -17.00 -10.25
C LEU A 43 -21.04 -17.56 -8.85
N GLU A 44 -21.22 -16.69 -7.85
CA GLU A 44 -21.65 -17.08 -6.50
C GLU A 44 -22.97 -17.85 -6.49
N ARG A 45 -23.94 -17.41 -7.31
CA ARG A 45 -25.22 -18.11 -7.46
C ARG A 45 -25.04 -19.50 -8.05
N VAL A 46 -24.14 -19.68 -9.02
CA VAL A 46 -23.82 -20.99 -9.60
C VAL A 46 -23.20 -21.91 -8.55
N GLN A 47 -22.18 -21.43 -7.82
CA GLN A 47 -21.54 -22.20 -6.74
C GLN A 47 -22.55 -22.58 -5.65
N TYR A 48 -23.41 -21.65 -5.23
CA TYR A 48 -24.45 -21.92 -4.24
C TYR A 48 -25.42 -23.02 -4.69
N GLN A 49 -25.90 -22.96 -5.95
CA GLN A 49 -26.80 -23.98 -6.49
C GLN A 49 -26.15 -25.36 -6.58
N ILE A 50 -24.86 -25.41 -6.88
CA ILE A 50 -24.08 -26.64 -6.85
C ILE A 50 -23.90 -27.13 -5.40
N ALA A 51 -23.61 -26.23 -4.45
CA ALA A 51 -23.47 -26.56 -3.04
C ALA A 51 -24.77 -27.17 -2.48
N LEU A 52 -25.95 -26.65 -2.84
CA LEU A 52 -27.23 -27.27 -2.49
C LEU A 52 -27.37 -28.68 -3.08
N THR A 53 -27.00 -28.84 -4.36
CA THR A 53 -27.03 -30.14 -5.07
C THR A 53 -26.14 -31.18 -4.37
N VAL A 54 -24.94 -30.79 -3.92
CA VAL A 54 -23.99 -31.72 -3.26
C VAL A 54 -24.37 -31.98 -1.80
N SER A 55 -24.79 -30.95 -1.08
CA SER A 55 -25.10 -31.06 0.35
C SER A 55 -26.47 -31.70 0.63
N GLY A 56 -27.41 -31.62 -0.32
CA GLY A 56 -28.81 -31.95 -0.10
C GLY A 56 -29.55 -30.91 0.76
N ALA A 57 -28.95 -29.75 1.03
CA ALA A 57 -29.57 -28.69 1.81
C ALA A 57 -30.78 -28.08 1.09
N MET A 58 -31.76 -27.59 1.86
CA MET A 58 -32.97 -26.98 1.31
C MET A 58 -32.67 -25.64 0.62
N GLN A 59 -33.40 -25.36 -0.46
CA GLN A 59 -33.38 -24.06 -1.14
C GLN A 59 -33.72 -22.95 -0.12
N GLY A 60 -32.91 -21.88 -0.09
CA GLY A 60 -33.05 -20.80 0.89
C GLY A 60 -32.13 -20.93 2.12
N SER A 61 -31.43 -22.06 2.27
CA SER A 61 -30.34 -22.19 3.27
C SER A 61 -29.26 -21.14 3.04
N ALA A 62 -28.70 -20.57 4.11
CA ALA A 62 -27.66 -19.55 4.01
C ALA A 62 -26.44 -20.07 3.24
N ALA A 63 -26.08 -19.41 2.13
CA ALA A 63 -25.10 -19.90 1.17
C ALA A 63 -23.72 -20.14 1.79
N ASP A 64 -23.27 -19.20 2.61
CA ASP A 64 -22.02 -19.26 3.36
C ASP A 64 -21.95 -20.46 4.31
N LYS A 65 -23.06 -20.83 4.95
CA LYS A 65 -23.11 -22.00 5.84
C LYS A 65 -23.08 -23.30 5.06
N VAL A 66 -23.83 -23.40 3.96
CA VAL A 66 -23.86 -24.61 3.12
C VAL A 66 -22.49 -24.88 2.51
N ILE A 67 -21.84 -23.84 1.97
CA ILE A 67 -20.50 -23.93 1.37
C ILE A 67 -19.46 -24.34 2.43
N ARG A 68 -19.48 -23.70 3.62
CA ARG A 68 -18.57 -24.06 4.73
C ARG A 68 -18.76 -25.49 5.22
N ASN A 69 -20.00 -25.98 5.32
CA ASN A 69 -20.29 -27.36 5.72
C ASN A 69 -19.78 -28.41 4.72
N LEU A 70 -19.53 -28.02 3.47
CA LEU A 70 -18.90 -28.86 2.46
C LEU A 70 -17.36 -28.79 2.51
N GLY A 71 -16.79 -27.95 3.38
CA GLY A 71 -15.37 -27.63 3.38
C GLY A 71 -14.92 -26.85 2.14
N TRP A 72 -15.86 -26.20 1.44
CA TRP A 72 -15.58 -25.41 0.25
C TRP A 72 -15.24 -23.97 0.62
N LEU A 73 -14.47 -23.31 -0.25
CA LEU A 73 -14.25 -21.87 -0.19
C LEU A 73 -15.34 -21.14 -0.97
N THR A 74 -15.89 -20.08 -0.39
CA THR A 74 -16.72 -19.11 -1.12
C THR A 74 -15.89 -18.38 -2.17
N PHE A 75 -16.53 -17.80 -3.19
CA PHE A 75 -15.83 -16.96 -4.16
C PHE A 75 -15.04 -15.83 -3.50
N SER A 76 -15.62 -15.12 -2.53
CA SER A 76 -14.90 -14.09 -1.77
C SER A 76 -13.62 -14.64 -1.14
N GLN A 77 -13.64 -15.86 -0.60
CA GLN A 77 -12.46 -16.52 -0.07
C GLN A 77 -11.47 -16.93 -1.18
N ILE A 78 -11.95 -17.42 -2.33
CA ILE A 78 -11.10 -17.76 -3.48
C ILE A 78 -10.39 -16.49 -3.99
N PHE A 79 -11.12 -15.39 -4.19
CA PHE A 79 -10.56 -14.10 -4.60
C PHE A 79 -9.55 -13.57 -3.58
N TYR A 80 -9.87 -13.66 -2.29
CA TYR A 80 -8.95 -13.29 -1.22
C TYR A 80 -7.67 -14.14 -1.29
N THR A 81 -7.79 -15.46 -1.35
CA THR A 81 -6.64 -16.37 -1.47
C THR A 81 -5.80 -16.06 -2.70
N ASN A 82 -6.42 -15.87 -3.87
CA ASN A 82 -5.70 -15.54 -5.10
C ASN A 82 -4.97 -14.19 -5.00
N ARG A 83 -5.59 -13.18 -4.38
CA ARG A 83 -4.94 -11.88 -4.11
C ARG A 83 -3.77 -12.01 -3.14
N MET A 84 -3.86 -12.89 -2.14
CA MET A 84 -2.78 -13.10 -1.17
C MET A 84 -1.48 -13.58 -1.84
N TYR A 85 -1.55 -14.27 -2.99
CA TYR A 85 -0.36 -14.67 -3.74
C TYR A 85 0.13 -13.65 -4.77
N LYS A 86 -0.57 -12.52 -4.94
CA LYS A 86 -0.13 -11.45 -5.85
C LYS A 86 0.99 -10.64 -5.22
N LEU A 87 1.81 -10.06 -6.09
CA LEU A 87 2.85 -9.11 -5.71
C LEU A 87 2.24 -7.91 -4.97
N SER A 88 2.79 -7.56 -3.82
CA SER A 88 2.36 -6.41 -3.01
C SER A 88 3.43 -5.35 -2.82
N LEU A 89 4.70 -5.75 -2.67
CA LEU A 89 5.78 -4.84 -2.33
C LEU A 89 7.04 -5.20 -3.09
N LEU A 90 7.67 -4.20 -3.69
CA LEU A 90 9.04 -4.24 -4.17
C LEU A 90 9.91 -3.35 -3.28
N TYR A 91 11.05 -3.88 -2.85
CA TYR A 91 12.01 -3.15 -2.02
C TYR A 91 13.46 -3.52 -2.37
N PRO A 92 14.43 -2.63 -2.08
CA PRO A 92 15.83 -2.89 -2.45
C PRO A 92 16.40 -4.11 -1.71
N ASP A 93 17.14 -4.94 -2.43
CA ASP A 93 17.91 -6.03 -1.82
C ASP A 93 19.01 -5.44 -0.92
N PRO A 94 19.09 -5.80 0.37
CA PRO A 94 20.19 -5.40 1.24
C PRO A 94 21.58 -5.79 0.72
N ALA A 95 21.69 -6.88 -0.05
CA ALA A 95 22.94 -7.37 -0.62
C ALA A 95 23.31 -6.64 -1.92
N ASP A 96 22.31 -6.23 -2.70
CA ASP A 96 22.47 -5.49 -3.95
C ASP A 96 21.34 -4.46 -4.12
N SER A 97 21.59 -3.23 -3.69
CA SER A 97 20.60 -2.14 -3.74
C SER A 97 20.17 -1.73 -5.16
N THR A 98 20.73 -2.33 -6.22
CA THR A 98 20.30 -2.13 -7.61
C THR A 98 19.24 -3.15 -8.05
N GLN A 99 18.92 -4.12 -7.19
CA GLN A 99 17.94 -5.15 -7.45
C GLN A 99 16.79 -5.10 -6.46
N TYR A 100 15.62 -5.52 -6.96
CA TYR A 100 14.42 -5.63 -6.16
C TYR A 100 14.26 -7.03 -5.59
N LEU A 101 13.98 -7.09 -4.29
CA LEU A 101 13.25 -8.18 -3.69
C LEU A 101 11.75 -7.90 -3.77
N SER A 102 10.95 -8.97 -3.66
CA SER A 102 9.49 -8.88 -3.74
C SER A 102 8.82 -9.62 -2.60
N LEU A 103 7.68 -9.07 -2.15
CA LEU A 103 6.76 -9.74 -1.23
C LEU A 103 5.38 -9.85 -1.86
N THR A 104 4.79 -11.03 -1.75
CA THR A 104 3.35 -11.21 -1.97
C THR A 104 2.54 -10.59 -0.82
N TYR A 105 1.25 -10.35 -1.05
CA TYR A 105 0.33 -9.90 0.01
C TYR A 105 0.34 -10.82 1.23
N ARG A 106 0.44 -12.14 1.01
CA ARG A 106 0.53 -13.15 2.08
C ARG A 106 1.80 -12.99 2.90
N GLN A 107 2.94 -12.88 2.23
CA GLN A 107 4.23 -12.69 2.91
C GLN A 107 4.23 -11.37 3.69
N LEU A 108 3.78 -10.28 3.08
CA LEU A 108 3.63 -8.98 3.74
C LEU A 108 2.73 -9.08 4.99
N ASN A 109 1.60 -9.78 4.88
CA ASN A 109 0.68 -9.98 6.00
C ASN A 109 1.31 -10.78 7.14
N ARG A 110 2.05 -11.83 6.83
CA ARG A 110 2.75 -12.67 7.83
C ARG A 110 3.86 -11.90 8.53
N ILE A 111 4.69 -11.19 7.77
CA ILE A 111 5.76 -10.36 8.32
C ILE A 111 5.17 -9.32 9.26
N THR A 112 4.13 -8.60 8.84
CA THR A 112 3.49 -7.58 9.69
C THR A 112 2.78 -8.17 10.90
N ASN A 113 2.21 -9.38 10.82
CA ASN A 113 1.64 -10.09 11.97
C ASN A 113 2.71 -10.52 12.98
N TYR A 114 3.83 -11.06 12.48
CA TYR A 114 4.98 -11.41 13.31
C TYR A 114 5.53 -10.19 14.05
N LEU A 115 5.79 -9.11 13.31
CA LEU A 115 6.30 -7.86 13.86
C LEU A 115 5.30 -7.26 14.84
N SER A 116 4.00 -7.21 14.52
CA SER A 116 2.95 -6.74 15.43
C SER A 116 2.94 -7.51 16.76
N SER A 117 3.07 -8.84 16.70
CA SER A 117 3.17 -9.70 17.89
C SER A 117 4.40 -9.37 18.75
N LYS A 118 5.56 -9.16 18.12
CA LYS A 118 6.80 -8.75 18.82
C LYS A 118 6.68 -7.36 19.43
N LEU A 119 6.21 -6.39 18.65
CA LEU A 119 6.05 -4.99 19.05
C LEU A 119 5.04 -4.84 20.20
N SER A 120 4.01 -5.69 20.24
CA SER A 120 3.02 -5.70 21.33
C SER A 120 3.64 -5.88 22.71
N ASN A 121 4.79 -6.55 22.82
CA ASN A 121 5.52 -6.73 24.09
C ASN A 121 5.98 -5.40 24.70
N HIS A 122 6.15 -4.35 23.90
CA HIS A 122 6.55 -3.03 24.40
C HIS A 122 5.38 -2.26 25.03
N PHE A 123 4.13 -2.72 24.84
CA PHE A 123 2.90 -2.03 25.21
C PHE A 123 2.00 -2.77 26.22
N VAL A 124 2.44 -3.94 26.73
CA VAL A 124 1.65 -4.88 27.56
C VAL A 124 1.03 -4.22 28.81
N SER A 125 1.61 -3.14 29.31
CA SER A 125 1.18 -2.44 30.53
C SER A 125 0.41 -1.14 30.27
N LEU A 126 -0.01 -0.85 29.02
CA LEU A 126 -0.65 0.41 28.67
C LEU A 126 -2.17 0.26 28.52
N PRO A 127 -2.98 0.75 29.47
CA PRO A 127 -4.44 0.63 29.44
C PRO A 127 -5.12 1.58 28.43
N THR A 128 -4.38 2.52 27.84
CA THR A 128 -4.92 3.60 26.99
C THR A 128 -4.27 3.66 25.62
N THR A 129 -4.91 4.40 24.71
CA THR A 129 -4.35 4.73 23.40
C THR A 129 -2.96 5.36 23.53
N THR A 130 -2.02 4.88 22.74
CA THR A 130 -0.59 5.19 22.85
C THR A 130 -0.09 5.77 21.53
N VAL A 131 0.50 6.96 21.57
CA VAL A 131 1.16 7.57 20.41
C VAL A 131 2.61 7.07 20.34
N VAL A 132 2.92 6.40 19.23
CA VAL A 132 4.21 5.77 18.96
C VAL A 132 4.86 6.48 17.79
N CYS A 133 5.99 7.13 18.04
CA CYS A 133 6.76 7.79 17.00
C CYS A 133 7.67 6.81 16.27
N ILE A 134 7.93 7.09 14.98
CA ILE A 134 8.95 6.39 14.20
C ILE A 134 9.88 7.42 13.55
N LEU A 135 11.18 7.32 13.81
CA LEU A 135 12.22 8.16 13.24
C LEU A 135 13.24 7.31 12.48
N GLY A 136 13.39 7.57 11.19
CA GLY A 136 14.34 6.82 10.37
C GLY A 136 14.16 7.05 8.88
N ASN A 137 15.04 6.44 8.09
CA ASN A 137 14.97 6.45 6.63
C ASN A 137 13.71 5.72 6.16
N SER A 138 13.13 6.15 5.03
CA SER A 138 11.91 5.58 4.46
C SER A 138 12.16 4.25 3.71
N ASP A 139 12.87 3.33 4.35
CA ASP A 139 13.17 2.00 3.82
C ASP A 139 12.05 0.98 4.08
N VAL A 140 12.29 -0.27 3.69
CA VAL A 140 11.32 -1.37 3.91
C VAL A 140 11.02 -1.63 5.38
N ARG A 141 12.01 -1.45 6.28
CA ARG A 141 11.79 -1.65 7.72
C ARG A 141 10.87 -0.57 8.26
N TYR A 142 11.07 0.68 7.85
CA TYR A 142 10.20 1.80 8.21
C TYR A 142 8.75 1.58 7.76
N LEU A 143 8.57 1.14 6.51
CA LEU A 143 7.24 0.79 5.99
C LEU A 143 6.60 -0.33 6.81
N LEU A 144 7.30 -1.44 7.00
CA LEU A 144 6.78 -2.59 7.74
C LEU A 144 6.49 -2.24 9.21
N MET A 145 7.29 -1.38 9.83
CA MET A 145 7.04 -0.88 11.19
C MET A 145 5.73 -0.11 11.27
N ILE A 146 5.47 0.80 10.33
CA ILE A 146 4.19 1.54 10.27
C ILE A 146 3.03 0.55 10.23
N TYR A 147 3.03 -0.37 9.27
CA TYR A 147 1.91 -1.29 9.07
C TYR A 147 1.77 -2.33 10.19
N SER A 148 2.86 -2.73 10.83
CA SER A 148 2.82 -3.63 11.98
C SER A 148 2.24 -2.94 13.22
N LEU A 149 2.61 -1.69 13.48
CA LEU A 149 2.03 -0.91 14.57
C LEU A 149 0.55 -0.59 14.34
N LEU A 150 0.13 -0.36 13.09
CA LEU A 150 -1.27 -0.14 12.74
C LEU A 150 -2.18 -1.33 13.07
N LYS A 151 -1.63 -2.56 13.10
CA LYS A 151 -2.37 -3.76 13.50
C LYS A 151 -2.65 -3.83 15.00
N ILE A 152 -1.98 -3.01 15.81
CA ILE A 152 -2.18 -2.97 17.27
C ILE A 152 -3.29 -1.97 17.58
N LYS A 153 -4.42 -2.46 18.11
CA LYS A 153 -5.68 -1.68 18.27
C LYS A 153 -5.49 -0.30 18.91
N ASN A 154 -4.71 -0.25 20.01
CA ASN A 154 -4.55 0.94 20.84
C ASN A 154 -3.33 1.81 20.46
N ILE A 155 -2.74 1.61 19.28
CA ILE A 155 -1.60 2.39 18.82
C ILE A 155 -2.01 3.45 17.80
N ILE A 156 -1.47 4.65 17.97
CA ILE A 156 -1.45 5.71 16.98
C ILE A 156 -0.01 5.87 16.48
N VAL A 157 0.20 5.66 15.19
CA VAL A 157 1.53 5.74 14.58
C VAL A 157 1.83 7.19 14.21
N PHE A 158 3.03 7.66 14.56
CA PHE A 158 3.48 9.02 14.28
C PHE A 158 4.85 9.02 13.55
N PRO A 159 4.85 8.91 12.22
CA PRO A 159 6.05 9.10 11.41
C PRO A 159 6.63 10.51 11.57
N LEU A 160 7.84 10.62 12.13
CA LEU A 160 8.56 11.88 12.27
C LEU A 160 9.47 12.12 11.06
N SER A 161 9.58 13.38 10.63
CA SER A 161 10.53 13.74 9.58
C SER A 161 11.93 13.80 10.17
N ILE A 162 12.87 13.13 9.53
CA ILE A 162 14.29 13.17 9.87
C ILE A 162 14.90 14.58 9.76
N ASN A 163 14.24 15.49 9.03
CA ASN A 163 14.70 16.87 8.79
C ASN A 163 14.29 17.84 9.91
N ASN A 164 13.51 17.39 10.88
CA ASN A 164 13.08 18.25 11.99
C ASN A 164 14.26 18.56 12.92
N SER A 165 14.25 19.77 13.48
CA SER A 165 15.18 20.17 14.54
C SER A 165 14.82 19.53 15.88
N LYS A 166 15.77 19.54 16.83
CA LYS A 166 15.54 19.05 18.20
C LYS A 166 14.32 19.71 18.86
N GLY A 167 14.23 21.03 18.82
CA GLY A 167 13.09 21.77 19.38
C GLY A 167 11.76 21.45 18.67
N ALA A 168 11.80 21.12 17.37
CA ALA A 168 10.62 20.65 16.66
C ALA A 168 10.18 19.25 17.11
N TYR A 169 11.13 18.34 17.38
CA TYR A 169 10.80 17.05 17.99
C TYR A 169 10.18 17.23 19.38
N GLU A 170 10.81 18.00 20.27
CA GLU A 170 10.30 18.26 21.62
C GLU A 170 8.89 18.86 21.59
N HIS A 171 8.65 19.83 20.69
CA HIS A 171 7.32 20.38 20.46
C HIS A 171 6.32 19.29 20.05
N LEU A 172 6.62 18.52 19.01
CA LEU A 172 5.73 17.49 18.47
C LEU A 172 5.43 16.39 19.50
N LEU A 173 6.45 15.91 20.22
CA LEU A 173 6.29 14.91 21.28
C LEU A 173 5.36 15.42 22.38
N ASN A 174 5.54 16.68 22.81
CA ASN A 174 4.71 17.31 23.83
C ASN A 174 3.25 17.47 23.38
N VAL A 175 3.00 18.06 22.21
CA VAL A 175 1.62 18.32 21.74
C VAL A 175 0.87 17.05 21.32
N THR A 176 1.58 15.94 21.10
CA THR A 176 0.97 14.65 20.77
C THR A 176 0.91 13.68 21.95
N CYS A 177 1.55 14.01 23.07
CA CYS A 177 1.74 13.13 24.22
C CYS A 177 2.34 11.78 23.80
N ALA A 178 3.32 11.81 22.90
CA ALA A 178 4.04 10.61 22.48
C ALA A 178 4.71 9.95 23.69
N THR A 179 4.73 8.63 23.75
CA THR A 179 5.36 7.91 24.88
C THR A 179 6.45 6.95 24.44
N HIS A 180 6.44 6.56 23.16
CA HIS A 180 7.40 5.65 22.57
C HIS A 180 7.98 6.23 21.28
N LEU A 181 9.25 5.92 21.02
CA LEU A 181 9.92 6.23 19.77
C LEU A 181 10.72 5.03 19.31
N PHE A 182 10.39 4.53 18.12
CA PHE A 182 11.22 3.59 17.41
C PHE A 182 12.16 4.38 16.50
N THR A 183 13.46 4.13 16.62
CA THR A 183 14.51 4.78 15.81
C THR A 183 15.53 3.76 15.32
N THR A 184 16.42 4.17 14.42
CA THR A 184 17.65 3.42 14.11
C THR A 184 18.85 4.01 14.85
N GLU A 185 19.97 3.27 14.87
CA GLU A 185 21.24 3.73 15.46
C GLU A 185 21.67 5.10 14.91
N GLU A 186 21.56 5.28 13.58
CA GLU A 186 21.92 6.51 12.86
C GLU A 186 21.22 7.77 13.39
N TYR A 187 19.98 7.63 13.87
CA TYR A 187 19.16 8.76 14.31
C TYR A 187 19.05 8.87 15.83
N TYR A 188 19.66 7.95 16.59
CA TYR A 188 19.59 7.93 18.05
C TYR A 188 20.18 9.20 18.68
N ASP A 189 21.32 9.67 18.17
CA ASP A 189 21.98 10.87 18.70
C ASP A 189 21.13 12.14 18.57
N ARG A 190 20.22 12.17 17.58
CA ARG A 190 19.30 13.32 17.39
C ARG A 190 18.21 13.39 18.45
N ILE A 191 17.95 12.29 19.14
CA ILE A 191 16.84 12.16 20.10
C ILE A 191 17.30 11.80 21.52
N GLN A 192 18.56 11.42 21.74
CA GLN A 192 19.02 10.99 23.07
C GLN A 192 18.96 12.10 24.13
N ASP A 193 19.19 13.35 23.72
CA ASP A 193 19.26 14.50 24.63
C ASP A 193 17.98 15.33 24.69
N ILE A 194 16.87 14.87 24.10
CA ILE A 194 15.62 15.64 24.10
C ILE A 194 15.08 15.81 25.51
N ASN A 195 14.58 17.00 25.83
CA ASN A 195 13.97 17.26 27.13
C ASN A 195 12.51 16.79 27.17
N TYR A 196 12.31 15.48 26.97
CA TYR A 196 11.00 14.84 26.98
C TYR A 196 11.12 13.36 27.36
N ALA A 197 10.30 12.90 28.31
CA ALA A 197 10.34 11.51 28.77
C ALA A 197 9.78 10.56 27.70
N LEU A 198 10.67 9.77 27.09
CA LEU A 198 10.34 8.92 25.94
C LEU A 198 10.99 7.54 26.09
N LYS A 199 10.22 6.46 25.89
CA LYS A 199 10.81 5.14 25.75
C LYS A 199 11.35 4.98 24.32
N VAL A 200 12.67 5.02 24.19
CA VAL A 200 13.36 4.90 22.90
C VAL A 200 13.76 3.45 22.64
N ILE A 201 13.44 2.94 21.45
CA ILE A 201 13.72 1.57 21.02
C ILE A 201 14.44 1.63 19.68
N LYS A 202 15.58 0.93 19.57
CA LYS A 202 16.37 0.83 18.33
C LYS A 202 15.91 -0.38 17.53
N PHE A 203 15.08 -0.17 16.50
CA PHE A 203 14.38 -1.27 15.84
C PHE A 203 15.23 -1.99 14.79
N ASP A 204 16.28 -1.35 14.27
CA ASP A 204 17.24 -1.94 13.37
C ASP A 204 18.08 -3.05 14.02
N LEU A 205 18.15 -3.07 15.36
CA LEU A 205 18.76 -4.15 16.14
C LEU A 205 17.79 -5.31 16.41
N GLU A 206 16.48 -5.05 16.39
CA GLU A 206 15.45 -6.07 16.69
C GLU A 206 14.95 -6.80 15.44
N PHE A 207 15.01 -6.17 14.26
CA PHE A 207 14.40 -6.69 13.03
C PHE A 207 15.34 -6.57 11.82
N ASN A 208 15.91 -7.71 11.41
CA ASN A 208 16.77 -7.78 10.23
C ASN A 208 15.97 -8.03 8.95
N ILE A 209 16.31 -7.30 7.88
CA ILE A 209 15.67 -7.43 6.56
C ILE A 209 15.88 -8.83 5.97
N SER A 210 17.02 -9.45 6.25
CA SER A 210 17.34 -10.82 5.78
C SER A 210 16.29 -11.84 6.21
N ASP A 211 15.61 -11.58 7.33
CA ASP A 211 14.69 -12.53 7.93
C ASP A 211 13.30 -12.47 7.29
N PHE A 212 12.98 -11.39 6.55
CA PHE A 212 11.65 -11.17 5.98
C PHE A 212 11.23 -12.28 5.00
N SER A 213 12.15 -12.79 4.18
CA SER A 213 11.86 -13.92 3.30
C SER A 213 11.50 -15.17 4.11
N THR A 214 12.28 -15.49 5.13
CA THR A 214 12.04 -16.63 6.02
C THR A 214 10.70 -16.50 6.75
N ILE A 215 10.44 -15.35 7.37
CA ILE A 215 9.19 -15.06 8.09
C ILE A 215 7.99 -15.09 7.14
N GLY A 216 8.10 -14.49 5.95
CA GLY A 216 7.02 -14.47 4.97
C GLY A 216 6.63 -15.86 4.48
N ASN A 217 7.57 -16.79 4.45
CA ASN A 217 7.36 -18.18 4.02
C ASN A 217 7.01 -19.14 5.16
N ASP A 218 7.14 -18.71 6.42
CA ASP A 218 6.82 -19.53 7.58
C ASP A 218 5.32 -19.82 7.65
N GLU A 219 4.93 -21.09 7.46
CA GLU A 219 3.54 -21.53 7.49
C GLU A 219 2.97 -21.66 8.91
N THR A 220 3.81 -21.66 9.93
CA THR A 220 3.40 -21.72 11.33
C THR A 220 2.87 -20.37 11.82
N ILE A 221 3.30 -19.28 11.18
CA ILE A 221 2.71 -17.96 11.34
C ILE A 221 1.35 -18.03 10.65
N LEU A 222 0.33 -18.33 11.46
CA LEU A 222 -1.04 -18.46 10.99
C LEU A 222 -1.39 -17.22 10.15
N ASP A 223 -2.01 -17.47 9.00
CA ASP A 223 -2.76 -16.47 8.26
C ASP A 223 -4.00 -16.14 9.11
N HIS A 224 -3.78 -15.57 10.32
CA HIS A 224 -4.85 -15.11 11.17
C HIS A 224 -5.70 -14.20 10.30
N LYS A 225 -7.02 -14.44 10.30
CA LYS A 225 -7.94 -13.40 9.89
C LYS A 225 -7.72 -12.27 10.87
N ASP A 226 -6.96 -11.26 10.47
CA ASP A 226 -6.93 -9.99 11.15
C ASP A 226 -8.38 -9.62 11.41
N TYR A 227 -8.76 -9.51 12.68
CA TYR A 227 -10.12 -9.12 13.02
C TYR A 227 -10.31 -7.69 12.54
N VAL A 228 -11.09 -7.51 11.48
CA VAL A 228 -11.46 -6.20 10.97
C VAL A 228 -12.69 -5.74 11.74
N ASP A 229 -12.46 -4.83 12.69
CA ASP A 229 -13.50 -4.09 13.40
C ASP A 229 -13.96 -2.95 12.48
N ASP A 230 -15.11 -3.10 11.82
CA ASP A 230 -15.70 -2.12 10.91
C ASP A 230 -16.72 -1.21 11.59
N SER A 231 -16.72 -1.19 12.94
CA SER A 231 -17.57 -0.28 13.71
C SER A 231 -17.26 1.19 13.38
N HIS A 232 -18.28 2.05 13.54
CA HIS A 232 -18.10 3.49 13.35
C HIS A 232 -17.01 4.04 14.27
N ASP A 233 -16.94 3.53 15.51
CA ASP A 233 -15.92 3.91 16.49
C ASP A 233 -14.50 3.55 16.02
N GLU A 234 -14.30 2.38 15.40
CA GLU A 234 -12.99 2.02 14.86
C GLU A 234 -12.66 2.79 13.57
N LEU A 235 -13.65 3.03 12.70
CA LEU A 235 -13.47 3.84 11.49
C LEU A 235 -13.11 5.30 11.82
N ASP A 236 -13.67 5.87 12.87
CA ASP A 236 -13.40 7.25 13.28
C ASP A 236 -12.21 7.36 14.26
N ARG A 237 -11.61 6.21 14.64
CA ARG A 237 -10.38 6.17 15.43
C ARG A 237 -9.22 6.79 14.66
N ILE A 238 -8.49 7.69 15.32
CA ILE A 238 -7.21 8.20 14.83
C ILE A 238 -6.20 7.07 14.84
N LYS A 239 -5.52 6.83 13.70
CA LYS A 239 -4.49 5.80 13.58
C LYS A 239 -3.13 6.35 13.20
N ILE A 240 -3.10 7.45 12.47
CA ILE A 240 -1.86 8.06 12.02
C ILE A 240 -1.86 9.53 12.41
N ILE A 241 -0.73 10.01 12.92
CA ILE A 241 -0.43 11.44 13.02
C ILE A 241 0.66 11.72 12.00
N LEU A 242 0.46 12.72 11.16
CA LEU A 242 1.52 13.32 10.34
C LEU A 242 1.78 14.74 10.84
N HIS A 243 2.80 15.41 10.33
CA HIS A 243 3.06 16.80 10.69
C HIS A 243 3.28 17.67 9.45
N SER A 244 2.91 18.95 9.58
CA SER A 244 3.17 19.97 8.55
C SER A 244 4.28 20.90 9.02
N SER A 245 5.26 21.15 8.17
CA SER A 245 6.48 21.92 8.42
C SER A 245 6.24 23.45 8.45
N GLY A 246 5.16 23.91 9.09
CA GLY A 246 4.67 25.30 9.07
C GLY A 246 5.77 26.38 8.96
N THR A 247 5.61 27.31 8.03
CA THR A 247 6.67 28.23 7.58
C THR A 247 7.11 29.27 8.63
N THR A 248 6.39 29.42 9.74
CA THR A 248 6.63 30.45 10.76
C THR A 248 6.51 29.95 12.21
N SER A 249 6.19 28.68 12.43
CA SER A 249 5.99 28.08 13.76
C SER A 249 6.53 26.66 13.80
N TYR A 250 6.67 26.08 14.98
CA TYR A 250 6.93 24.65 15.08
C TYR A 250 5.92 23.81 14.29
N PRO A 251 6.31 22.62 13.79
CA PRO A 251 5.44 21.78 12.98
C PRO A 251 4.16 21.41 13.74
N LYS A 252 3.03 21.34 13.03
CA LYS A 252 1.73 21.04 13.63
C LYS A 252 1.33 19.59 13.35
N PRO A 253 0.88 18.82 14.36
CA PRO A 253 0.38 17.47 14.15
C PRO A 253 -0.97 17.49 13.44
N ILE A 254 -1.18 16.52 12.56
CA ILE A 254 -2.38 16.32 11.77
C ILE A 254 -2.84 14.88 12.00
N ARG A 255 -4.04 14.74 12.57
CA ARG A 255 -4.58 13.45 13.03
C ARG A 255 -5.46 12.86 11.94
N LEU A 256 -5.14 11.65 11.48
CA LEU A 256 -5.83 10.95 10.39
C LEU A 256 -6.53 9.70 10.94
N THR A 257 -7.82 9.58 10.63
CA THR A 257 -8.67 8.44 11.03
C THR A 257 -8.56 7.30 10.03
N ASN A 258 -8.95 6.08 10.45
CA ASN A 258 -9.10 4.94 9.54
C ASN A 258 -9.98 5.32 8.33
N ARG A 259 -11.15 5.93 8.57
CA ARG A 259 -12.07 6.40 7.54
C ARG A 259 -11.39 7.37 6.58
N GLY A 260 -10.66 8.35 7.11
CA GLY A 260 -9.94 9.33 6.30
C GLY A 260 -8.94 8.67 5.37
N LEU A 261 -8.11 7.78 5.90
CA LEU A 261 -7.10 7.03 5.13
C LEU A 261 -7.73 6.12 4.07
N LEU A 262 -8.78 5.37 4.41
CA LEU A 262 -9.47 4.46 3.49
C LEU A 262 -10.25 5.20 2.40
N SER A 263 -10.76 6.40 2.71
CA SER A 263 -11.52 7.23 1.75
C SER A 263 -10.62 7.81 0.65
N MET A 264 -9.30 7.91 0.88
CA MET A 264 -8.36 8.42 -0.12
C MET A 264 -8.43 7.62 -1.41
N TYR A 265 -8.47 6.28 -1.31
CA TYR A 265 -8.58 5.40 -2.48
C TYR A 265 -9.93 5.54 -3.17
N HIS A 266 -11.02 5.61 -2.41
CA HIS A 266 -12.37 5.78 -2.98
C HIS A 266 -12.49 7.04 -3.81
N LEU A 267 -11.84 8.13 -3.40
CA LEU A 267 -11.79 9.37 -4.18
C LEU A 267 -11.05 9.18 -5.51
N MET A 268 -9.95 8.42 -5.54
CA MET A 268 -9.16 8.20 -6.76
C MET A 268 -9.88 7.28 -7.76
N ILE A 269 -10.50 6.19 -7.32
CA ILE A 269 -11.18 5.26 -8.24
C ILE A 269 -12.50 5.81 -8.78
N ASN A 270 -13.24 6.60 -7.98
CA ASN A 270 -14.48 7.23 -8.43
C ASN A 270 -14.24 8.25 -9.54
N ILE A 271 -13.01 8.74 -9.71
CA ILE A 271 -12.64 9.63 -10.81
C ILE A 271 -12.43 8.83 -12.10
N ASN A 272 -11.80 7.64 -12.05
CA ASN A 272 -11.76 6.67 -13.14
C ASN A 272 -11.13 5.32 -12.69
N ASP A 273 -11.91 4.24 -12.77
CA ASP A 273 -11.50 2.86 -12.42
C ASP A 273 -10.30 2.32 -13.23
N GLN A 274 -9.91 2.98 -14.34
CA GLN A 274 -8.77 2.55 -15.16
C GLN A 274 -7.40 2.93 -14.59
N TYR A 275 -7.33 3.74 -13.52
CA TYR A 275 -6.06 4.25 -13.00
C TYR A 275 -5.40 3.39 -11.96
N TYR A 276 -6.12 2.49 -11.30
CA TYR A 276 -5.60 1.65 -10.23
C TYR A 276 -6.15 0.24 -10.33
N THR A 277 -5.28 -0.68 -10.72
CA THR A 277 -5.58 -2.10 -10.88
C THR A 277 -4.57 -2.95 -10.12
N GLU A 278 -4.95 -4.20 -9.90
CA GLU A 278 -4.11 -5.23 -9.28
C GLU A 278 -2.85 -5.61 -10.09
N ASN A 279 -2.75 -5.15 -11.33
CA ASN A 279 -1.58 -5.41 -12.19
C ASN A 279 -0.56 -4.27 -12.15
N ASP A 280 -0.85 -3.19 -11.42
CA ASP A 280 -0.02 -2.01 -11.41
C ASP A 280 1.05 -2.08 -10.34
N THR A 281 2.27 -1.72 -10.71
CA THR A 281 3.36 -1.43 -9.78
C THR A 281 3.58 0.09 -9.70
N THR A 282 3.32 0.69 -8.53
CA THR A 282 3.45 2.13 -8.30
C THR A 282 4.75 2.46 -7.57
N LEU A 283 5.64 3.18 -8.23
CA LEU A 283 6.85 3.74 -7.61
C LEU A 283 6.55 5.14 -7.08
N THR A 284 6.95 5.42 -5.85
CA THR A 284 6.85 6.78 -5.29
C THR A 284 8.20 7.31 -4.89
N TRP A 285 8.51 8.52 -5.35
CA TRP A 285 9.68 9.26 -4.92
C TRP A 285 9.28 10.26 -3.84
N GLY A 286 9.27 9.79 -2.59
CA GLY A 286 8.94 10.59 -1.42
C GLY A 286 9.15 9.83 -0.13
N SER A 287 9.29 10.56 0.97
CA SER A 287 9.46 9.98 2.30
C SER A 287 8.12 9.51 2.88
N LEU A 288 8.11 8.36 3.56
CA LEU A 288 6.93 7.74 4.16
C LEU A 288 6.36 8.51 5.37
N PHE A 289 7.09 9.50 5.88
CA PHE A 289 6.55 10.49 6.85
C PHE A 289 5.75 11.62 6.18
N HIS A 290 5.57 11.59 4.86
CA HIS A 290 4.66 12.46 4.12
C HIS A 290 3.50 11.67 3.53
N ILE A 291 2.32 12.32 3.50
CA ILE A 291 1.08 11.69 3.01
C ILE A 291 1.17 11.27 1.54
N LEU A 292 2.03 11.89 0.73
CA LEU A 292 2.20 11.51 -0.67
C LEU A 292 2.68 10.06 -0.81
N ALA A 293 3.79 9.71 -0.15
CA ALA A 293 4.34 8.35 -0.23
C ALA A 293 3.51 7.35 0.57
N LEU A 294 3.14 7.70 1.81
CA LEU A 294 2.34 6.83 2.65
C LEU A 294 0.96 6.56 2.04
N GLY A 295 0.27 7.61 1.59
CA GLY A 295 -1.02 7.52 0.91
C GLY A 295 -0.94 6.73 -0.39
N THR A 296 0.14 6.90 -1.18
CA THR A 296 0.32 6.09 -2.39
C THR A 296 0.48 4.61 -2.07
N SER A 297 1.17 4.24 -0.98
CA SER A 297 1.26 2.84 -0.54
C SER A 297 -0.12 2.28 -0.16
N ILE A 298 -0.93 3.03 0.60
CA ILE A 298 -2.29 2.65 1.00
C ILE A 298 -3.17 2.46 -0.24
N ASN A 299 -3.20 3.45 -1.14
CA ASN A 299 -4.05 3.42 -2.33
C ASN A 299 -3.64 2.29 -3.29
N THR A 300 -2.34 2.07 -3.46
CA THR A 300 -1.83 0.97 -4.30
C THR A 300 -2.24 -0.39 -3.74
N TRP A 301 -2.18 -0.58 -2.42
CA TRP A 301 -2.61 -1.83 -1.80
C TRP A 301 -4.12 -2.02 -1.76
N GLN A 302 -4.91 -0.95 -1.60
CA GLN A 302 -6.37 -1.02 -1.72
C GLN A 302 -6.82 -1.40 -3.14
N ALA A 303 -6.05 -1.01 -4.15
CA ALA A 303 -6.24 -1.43 -5.54
C ALA A 303 -5.86 -2.89 -5.81
N GLY A 304 -5.13 -3.54 -4.88
CA GLY A 304 -4.54 -4.86 -5.09
C GLY A 304 -3.23 -4.85 -5.89
N GLY A 305 -2.66 -3.67 -6.17
CA GLY A 305 -1.40 -3.52 -6.92
C GLY A 305 -0.16 -3.66 -6.06
N ALA A 306 1.02 -3.46 -6.64
CA ALA A 306 2.30 -3.52 -5.95
C ALA A 306 2.87 -2.13 -5.67
N TYR A 307 3.22 -1.83 -4.42
CA TYR A 307 3.96 -0.62 -4.09
C TYR A 307 5.46 -0.87 -4.26
N ALA A 308 6.19 0.05 -4.90
CA ALA A 308 7.63 -0.05 -5.05
C ALA A 308 8.32 1.06 -4.25
N LEU A 309 9.18 0.65 -3.32
CA LEU A 309 10.16 1.54 -2.69
C LEU A 309 11.31 1.76 -3.68
N PRO A 310 11.87 2.98 -3.81
CA PRO A 310 12.99 3.20 -4.72
C PRO A 310 14.24 2.39 -4.31
N LEU A 311 14.89 1.80 -5.31
CA LEU A 311 16.25 1.25 -5.30
C LEU A 311 17.23 2.36 -5.01
N THR A 312 17.58 2.50 -3.74
CA THR A 312 18.60 3.43 -3.27
C THR A 312 19.23 2.90 -1.99
N LYS A 313 20.49 3.24 -1.77
CA LYS A 313 21.18 2.99 -0.50
C LYS A 313 20.85 4.05 0.55
N LEU A 314 20.56 5.27 0.12
CA LEU A 314 20.38 6.42 1.00
C LEU A 314 19.17 7.23 0.55
N TYR A 315 18.24 7.45 1.48
CA TYR A 315 17.09 8.30 1.20
C TYR A 315 17.44 9.80 1.38
N PRO A 316 16.92 10.68 0.52
CA PRO A 316 16.10 10.40 -0.67
C PRO A 316 16.94 9.88 -1.86
N PRO A 317 16.35 9.05 -2.75
CA PRO A 317 17.06 8.54 -3.92
C PRO A 317 17.44 9.70 -4.85
N THR A 318 18.56 9.54 -5.55
CA THR A 318 19.03 10.49 -6.58
C THR A 318 18.18 10.39 -7.86
N PRO A 319 18.21 11.42 -8.72
CA PRO A 319 17.53 11.36 -10.02
C PRO A 319 18.00 10.19 -10.89
N SER A 320 19.31 9.88 -10.87
CA SER A 320 19.89 8.78 -11.63
C SER A 320 19.42 7.41 -11.13
N GLU A 321 19.39 7.22 -9.81
CA GLU A 321 18.80 6.03 -9.20
C GLU A 321 17.33 5.90 -9.58
N LEU A 322 16.54 6.98 -9.51
CA LEU A 322 15.14 6.93 -9.91
C LEU A 322 14.97 6.54 -11.39
N LEU A 323 15.79 7.09 -12.27
CA LEU A 323 15.75 6.73 -13.68
C LEU A 323 16.07 5.24 -13.89
N ALA A 324 17.01 4.67 -13.13
CA ALA A 324 17.28 3.24 -13.13
C ALA A 324 16.07 2.42 -12.63
N ASN A 325 15.39 2.88 -11.57
CA ASN A 325 14.17 2.25 -11.07
C ASN A 325 13.06 2.15 -12.13
N ILE A 326 12.82 3.22 -12.88
CA ILE A 326 11.78 3.27 -13.94
C ILE A 326 12.09 2.27 -15.06
N LYS A 327 13.37 1.99 -15.30
CA LYS A 327 13.85 1.06 -16.35
C LYS A 327 13.78 -0.41 -15.92
N VAL A 328 13.43 -0.73 -14.68
CA VAL A 328 13.34 -2.11 -14.18
C VAL A 328 12.24 -2.89 -14.91
N ASP A 329 12.57 -4.13 -15.29
CA ASP A 329 11.64 -5.11 -15.85
C ASP A 329 11.31 -6.28 -14.90
N LYS A 330 12.14 -6.52 -13.87
CA LYS A 330 12.03 -7.66 -12.95
C LYS A 330 12.15 -7.24 -11.49
N PRO A 331 11.43 -7.89 -10.55
CA PRO A 331 10.46 -8.98 -10.78
C PRO A 331 9.12 -8.49 -11.36
N SER A 332 8.92 -7.18 -11.42
CA SER A 332 7.78 -6.55 -12.11
C SER A 332 8.21 -5.21 -12.68
N LYS A 333 7.57 -4.81 -13.78
CA LYS A 333 7.76 -3.51 -14.41
C LYS A 333 7.10 -2.41 -13.56
N ILE A 334 7.78 -1.28 -13.42
CA ILE A 334 7.17 -0.06 -12.86
C ILE A 334 6.15 0.49 -13.86
N THR A 335 4.90 0.64 -13.42
CA THR A 335 3.79 1.10 -14.25
C THR A 335 3.46 2.58 -14.03
N LYS A 336 3.71 3.09 -12.82
CA LYS A 336 3.34 4.45 -12.42
C LYS A 336 4.46 5.07 -11.62
N LEU A 337 4.64 6.36 -11.78
CA LEU A 337 5.51 7.19 -10.95
C LEU A 337 4.67 8.23 -10.24
N VAL A 338 4.80 8.33 -8.92
CA VAL A 338 4.24 9.43 -8.11
C VAL A 338 5.40 10.23 -7.52
N CYS A 339 5.42 11.54 -7.73
CA CYS A 339 6.50 12.41 -7.21
C CYS A 339 6.01 13.86 -7.01
N VAL A 340 6.89 14.73 -6.52
CA VAL A 340 6.62 16.18 -6.51
C VAL A 340 7.22 16.85 -7.76
N PRO A 341 6.73 18.02 -8.20
CA PRO A 341 7.21 18.65 -9.43
C PRO A 341 8.71 18.95 -9.48
N THR A 342 9.30 19.44 -8.39
CA THR A 342 10.74 19.74 -8.32
C THR A 342 11.60 18.51 -8.59
N LEU A 343 11.12 17.35 -8.14
CA LEU A 343 11.76 16.07 -8.37
C LEU A 343 11.61 15.63 -9.84
N LEU A 344 10.43 15.83 -10.43
CA LEU A 344 10.23 15.59 -11.87
C LEU A 344 11.17 16.44 -12.74
N GLU A 345 11.42 17.70 -12.38
CA GLU A 345 12.41 18.55 -13.06
C GLU A 345 13.83 18.00 -12.96
N GLN A 346 14.24 17.56 -11.77
CA GLN A 346 15.55 16.95 -11.56
C GLN A 346 15.72 15.68 -12.41
N LEU A 347 14.69 14.85 -12.51
CA LEU A 347 14.71 13.66 -13.37
C LEU A 347 14.89 14.02 -14.84
N ILE A 348 14.20 15.06 -15.33
CA ILE A 348 14.36 15.52 -16.73
C ILE A 348 15.76 16.09 -16.98
N ASN A 349 16.32 16.82 -16.02
CA ASN A 349 17.69 17.33 -16.14
C ASN A 349 18.71 16.19 -16.17
N GLU A 350 18.55 15.17 -15.34
CA GLU A 350 19.37 13.95 -15.36
C GLU A 350 19.27 13.25 -16.73
N MET A 351 18.07 13.07 -17.26
CA MET A 351 17.87 12.45 -18.58
C MET A 351 18.55 13.24 -19.70
N ARG A 352 18.53 14.58 -19.64
CA ARG A 352 19.22 15.46 -20.60
C ARG A 352 20.74 15.32 -20.54
N GLN A 353 21.29 15.06 -19.36
CA GLN A 353 22.73 14.90 -19.16
C GLN A 353 23.26 13.55 -19.65
N GLN A 354 22.39 12.55 -19.84
CA GLN A 354 22.77 11.22 -20.34
C GLN A 354 22.95 11.16 -21.88
N THR A 355 22.69 12.26 -22.59
CA THR A 355 22.72 12.36 -24.06
C THR A 355 23.73 13.41 -24.52
N ASN A 356 24.55 13.07 -25.53
CA ASN A 356 25.65 13.92 -25.99
C ASN A 356 25.21 15.19 -26.75
N ASP A 357 24.02 15.18 -27.32
CA ASP A 357 23.42 16.28 -28.11
C ASP A 357 22.45 17.15 -27.29
N GLY A 358 22.19 16.77 -26.03
CA GLY A 358 21.21 17.43 -25.16
C GLY A 358 19.75 17.11 -25.49
N GLU A 359 19.47 16.15 -26.38
CA GLU A 359 18.11 15.67 -26.63
C GLU A 359 17.66 14.71 -25.52
N ILE A 360 16.46 14.91 -24.99
CA ILE A 360 15.96 14.06 -23.89
C ILE A 360 15.37 12.76 -24.45
N ASP A 361 15.93 11.60 -24.07
CA ASP A 361 15.31 10.31 -24.35
C ASP A 361 14.11 10.05 -23.42
N PHE A 362 12.89 10.29 -23.91
CA PHE A 362 11.66 10.05 -23.16
C PHE A 362 11.23 8.58 -23.06
N LYS A 363 11.94 7.61 -23.68
CA LYS A 363 11.57 6.19 -23.63
C LYS A 363 11.32 5.66 -22.21
N PRO A 364 12.12 6.00 -21.17
CA PRO A 364 11.88 5.53 -19.81
C PRO A 364 10.50 5.96 -19.28
N LEU A 365 10.11 7.21 -19.50
CA LEU A 365 8.81 7.73 -19.04
C LEU A 365 7.64 7.22 -19.89
N LYS A 366 7.83 7.03 -21.20
CA LYS A 366 6.80 6.46 -22.10
C LYS A 366 6.39 5.03 -21.75
N ARG A 367 7.21 4.32 -20.95
CA ARG A 367 6.89 2.98 -20.46
C ARG A 367 5.85 3.00 -19.34
N LEU A 368 5.71 4.13 -18.64
CA LEU A 368 4.74 4.31 -17.57
C LEU A 368 3.34 4.53 -18.16
N LEU A 369 2.32 4.02 -17.49
CA LEU A 369 0.92 4.31 -17.79
C LEU A 369 0.62 5.80 -17.58
N PHE A 370 1.19 6.38 -16.52
CA PHE A 370 1.18 7.81 -16.25
C PHE A 370 2.25 8.19 -15.22
N VAL A 371 2.57 9.49 -15.18
CA VAL A 371 3.29 10.15 -14.09
C VAL A 371 2.29 11.03 -13.35
N SER A 372 2.14 10.79 -12.05
CA SER A 372 1.34 11.64 -11.17
C SER A 372 2.27 12.57 -10.38
N TYR A 373 1.85 13.83 -10.24
CA TYR A 373 2.54 14.79 -9.39
C TYR A 373 1.58 15.45 -8.39
N ALA A 374 2.10 15.75 -7.20
CA ALA A 374 1.36 16.39 -6.12
C ALA A 374 2.27 17.21 -5.20
N GLY A 375 1.67 17.92 -4.25
CA GLY A 375 2.39 18.64 -3.18
C GLY A 375 2.90 20.04 -3.55
N ALA A 376 2.97 20.37 -4.83
CA ALA A 376 3.23 21.72 -5.33
C ALA A 376 2.64 21.91 -6.75
N PRO A 377 2.42 23.15 -7.21
CA PRO A 377 2.15 23.42 -8.61
C PRO A 377 3.30 22.96 -9.50
N CYS A 378 2.99 22.32 -10.62
CA CYS A 378 4.00 21.96 -11.62
C CYS A 378 4.19 23.10 -12.61
N PRO A 379 5.43 23.51 -12.93
CA PRO A 379 5.66 24.58 -13.89
C PRO A 379 5.10 24.25 -15.28
N ASP A 380 4.41 25.22 -15.87
CA ASP A 380 3.75 25.09 -17.18
C ASP A 380 4.69 24.55 -18.27
N GLU A 381 5.94 25.03 -18.29
CA GLU A 381 6.93 24.61 -19.28
C GLU A 381 7.28 23.12 -19.14
N LEU A 382 7.45 22.63 -17.91
CA LEU A 382 7.68 21.22 -17.63
C LEU A 382 6.48 20.36 -18.06
N CYS A 383 5.26 20.78 -17.70
CA CYS A 383 4.05 20.07 -18.13
C CYS A 383 3.92 20.00 -19.65
N ARG A 384 4.12 21.13 -20.35
CA ARG A 384 4.05 21.19 -21.82
C ARG A 384 5.11 20.32 -22.47
N LEU A 385 6.34 20.33 -21.94
CA LEU A 385 7.44 19.48 -22.43
C LEU A 385 7.05 17.99 -22.37
N LEU A 386 6.53 17.54 -21.24
CA LEU A 386 6.16 16.15 -21.02
C LEU A 386 4.97 15.72 -21.88
N VAL A 387 3.90 16.53 -21.92
CA VAL A 387 2.69 16.22 -22.71
C VAL A 387 2.99 16.22 -24.21
N LYS A 388 3.82 17.17 -24.70
CA LYS A 388 4.24 17.21 -26.10
C LYS A 388 5.02 15.94 -26.52
N ASN A 389 5.64 15.26 -25.56
CA ASN A 389 6.38 14.02 -25.76
C ASN A 389 5.57 12.78 -25.33
N ASP A 390 4.23 12.85 -25.41
CA ASP A 390 3.30 11.74 -25.14
C ASP A 390 3.37 11.15 -23.73
N ILE A 391 3.87 11.91 -22.75
CA ILE A 391 3.83 11.48 -21.34
C ILE A 391 2.48 11.87 -20.74
N ARG A 392 1.71 10.86 -20.29
CA ARG A 392 0.44 11.08 -19.60
C ARG A 392 0.70 11.61 -18.20
N LEU A 393 0.22 12.82 -17.93
CA LEU A 393 0.34 13.47 -16.62
C LEU A 393 -0.99 13.48 -15.88
N ILE A 394 -0.93 13.17 -14.58
CA ILE A 394 -2.03 13.34 -13.65
C ILE A 394 -1.58 14.32 -12.56
N SER A 395 -2.24 15.46 -12.48
CA SER A 395 -2.10 16.36 -11.34
C SER A 395 -3.00 15.88 -10.23
N THR A 396 -2.45 15.71 -9.03
CA THR A 396 -3.21 15.37 -7.83
C THR A 396 -3.02 16.49 -6.82
N TYR A 397 -4.10 17.18 -6.48
CA TYR A 397 -4.09 18.24 -5.48
C TYR A 397 -4.69 17.74 -4.18
N GLY A 398 -4.03 18.01 -3.06
CA GLY A 398 -4.49 17.66 -1.73
C GLY A 398 -3.58 18.24 -0.65
N SER A 399 -4.03 18.18 0.61
CA SER A 399 -3.23 18.60 1.75
C SER A 399 -3.28 17.54 2.85
N THR A 400 -2.26 17.47 3.70
CA THR A 400 -2.26 16.49 4.80
C THR A 400 -3.46 16.69 5.73
N GLY A 401 -3.89 17.94 5.98
CA GLY A 401 -4.99 18.28 6.90
C GLY A 401 -6.40 18.16 6.32
N LYS A 402 -6.50 18.12 4.98
CA LYS A 402 -7.75 17.86 4.26
C LYS A 402 -7.42 16.79 3.23
N LEU A 403 -7.71 15.53 3.57
CA LEU A 403 -7.58 14.36 2.68
C LEU A 403 -8.64 14.41 1.55
N SER A 404 -8.75 15.56 0.90
CA SER A 404 -9.57 15.82 -0.27
C SER A 404 -8.62 15.85 -1.46
N PHE A 405 -8.90 15.00 -2.46
CA PHE A 405 -8.13 14.94 -3.69
C PHE A 405 -8.96 15.49 -4.85
N SER A 406 -8.36 16.35 -5.66
CA SER A 406 -8.87 16.68 -6.99
C SER A 406 -7.83 16.28 -8.02
N GLU A 407 -8.28 15.64 -9.10
CA GLU A 407 -7.40 15.18 -10.18
C GLU A 407 -7.64 15.95 -11.47
N HIS A 408 -6.54 16.29 -12.15
CA HIS A 408 -6.55 16.84 -13.50
C HIS A 408 -5.71 15.96 -14.40
N ILE A 409 -6.34 15.43 -15.44
CA ILE A 409 -5.65 14.58 -16.42
C ILE A 409 -5.31 15.46 -17.62
N MET A 410 -4.02 15.53 -17.94
CA MET A 410 -3.54 16.26 -19.10
C MET A 410 -3.22 15.27 -20.23
N PHE A 411 -4.02 15.32 -21.29
CA PHE A 411 -3.74 14.65 -22.56
C PHE A 411 -3.31 15.67 -23.60
N THR A 412 -2.67 15.20 -24.67
CA THR A 412 -2.39 15.98 -25.87
C THR A 412 -3.65 16.76 -26.28
N SER A 413 -3.61 18.08 -26.05
CA SER A 413 -4.61 19.11 -26.37
C SER A 413 -5.93 19.23 -25.57
N ASN A 414 -6.25 18.42 -24.55
CA ASN A 414 -7.48 18.62 -23.77
C ASN A 414 -7.27 18.49 -22.24
N PHE A 415 -7.60 19.56 -21.51
CA PHE A 415 -7.71 19.59 -20.05
C PHE A 415 -9.08 19.04 -19.63
N MET A 416 -9.13 17.94 -18.87
CA MET A 416 -10.35 17.54 -18.16
C MET A 416 -10.20 17.83 -16.68
N LEU A 417 -10.99 18.81 -16.20
CA LEU A 417 -11.16 19.15 -14.79
C LEU A 417 -12.27 18.30 -14.20
N PHE A 418 -11.96 17.50 -13.17
CA PHE A 418 -12.98 16.93 -12.29
C PHE A 418 -12.95 17.71 -10.96
N GLN A 419 -13.91 18.62 -10.79
CA GLN A 419 -14.23 19.25 -9.50
C GLN A 419 -15.42 18.50 -8.88
N LEU A 420 -15.26 17.99 -7.67
CA LEU A 420 -16.36 17.51 -6.85
C LEU A 420 -16.85 18.67 -5.98
N ASN A 421 -18.11 19.07 -6.15
CA ASN A 421 -18.87 19.92 -5.22
C ASN A 421 -19.44 19.09 -4.09
#